data_AF-A0A1Q3H835-F1
#
_entry.id   AF-A0A1Q3H835-F1
#
_cell.length_a   1.000
_cell.length_b   1.000
_cell.length_c   1.000
_cell.angle_alpha   90.00
_cell.angle_beta   90.00
_cell.angle_gamma   90.00
#
_symmetry.space_group_name_H-M   'P 1'
#
loop_
_entity.id
_entity.type
_entity.pdbx_description
1 polymer ?
#
loop_
_entity_poly.entity_id
_entity_poly.type
_entity_poly.pdbx_seq_one_letter_code
_entity_poly.pdbx_strand_id
1 'polypeptide(L)'
;MSHELIHARVLEHLERLRLGHLVERLDALLAEAARTEPTYLDFLDALLREEMGAKQRKRISMGITIAHFPAVKTLEDFDFKAQPSVDQRLVRELATGRFIAQAENVLLFGPPGVGKTHLAIGLGRAAVETGHSVLFTNATALLAALAKAESEGALKDKLNYFAKPKLLVVDELGYLPFEKRSAHLFFQLVARRYEKGSMLLTTNQMVGQWGSVFGDDVLAAAILDRLLHHSHTLLIQGESYRLRQKKKAGLLSRGVPQATNSTAEPER
;
A
#
# COMPACT_ATOMS: atom_id res chain seq x y z
N MET A 1 -31.55 -37.82 20.41
CA MET A 1 -32.84 -37.42 19.78
C MET A 1 -33.05 -35.90 19.81
N SER A 2 -33.42 -35.25 20.93
CA SER A 2 -33.70 -33.79 20.92
C SER A 2 -32.46 -32.90 20.76
N HIS A 3 -31.35 -33.22 21.43
CA HIS A 3 -30.10 -32.45 21.33
C HIS A 3 -29.43 -32.55 19.95
N GLU A 4 -29.48 -33.72 19.30
CA GLU A 4 -28.98 -33.90 17.93
C GLU A 4 -29.80 -33.09 16.91
N LEU A 5 -31.12 -33.02 17.08
CA LEU A 5 -31.99 -32.19 16.23
C LEU A 5 -31.69 -30.69 16.42
N ILE A 6 -31.41 -30.25 17.65
CA ILE A 6 -31.02 -28.86 17.93
C ILE A 6 -29.66 -28.57 17.30
N HIS A 7 -28.69 -29.47 17.45
CA HIS A 7 -27.35 -29.32 16.87
C HIS A 7 -27.39 -29.20 15.34
N ALA A 8 -28.11 -30.10 14.67
CA ALA A 8 -28.29 -30.05 13.21
C ALA A 8 -28.93 -28.73 12.75
N ARG A 9 -29.95 -28.25 13.48
CA ARG A 9 -30.59 -26.96 13.18
C ARG A 9 -29.65 -25.77 13.41
N VAL A 10 -28.80 -25.83 14.43
CA VAL A 10 -27.78 -24.80 14.68
C VAL A 10 -26.79 -24.76 13.52
N LEU A 11 -26.28 -25.90 13.06
CA LEU A 11 -25.39 -25.96 11.90
C LEU A 11 -26.04 -25.38 10.64
N GLU A 12 -27.30 -25.73 10.34
CA GLU A 12 -28.03 -25.17 9.20
C GLU A 12 -28.14 -23.63 9.31
N HIS A 13 -28.46 -23.11 10.50
CA HIS A 13 -28.53 -21.66 10.71
C HIS A 13 -27.16 -20.98 10.52
N LEU A 14 -26.08 -21.58 11.03
CA LEU A 14 -24.72 -21.07 10.87
C LEU A 14 -24.32 -21.00 9.39
N GLU A 15 -24.63 -22.04 8.60
CA GLU A 15 -24.39 -22.05 7.15
C GLU A 15 -25.16 -20.95 6.42
N ARG A 16 -26.47 -20.81 6.71
CA ARG A 16 -27.33 -19.78 6.08
C ARG A 16 -26.88 -18.37 6.43
N LEU A 17 -26.35 -18.16 7.64
CA LEU A 17 -25.75 -16.90 8.09
C LEU A 17 -24.31 -16.69 7.58
N ARG A 18 -23.74 -17.65 6.84
CA ARG A 18 -22.35 -17.66 6.36
C ARG A 18 -21.34 -17.53 7.51
N LEU A 19 -21.54 -18.30 8.58
CA LEU A 19 -20.67 -18.41 9.75
C LEU A 19 -19.81 -19.67 9.65
N GLY A 20 -19.04 -19.77 8.57
CA GLY A 20 -18.37 -21.02 8.17
C GLY A 20 -17.31 -21.49 9.17
N HIS A 21 -16.62 -20.58 9.85
CA HIS A 21 -15.62 -20.96 10.86
C HIS A 21 -16.28 -21.57 12.10
N LEU A 22 -17.47 -21.08 12.48
CA LEU A 22 -18.27 -21.72 13.52
C LEU A 22 -18.83 -23.06 13.11
N VAL A 23 -19.24 -23.26 11.85
CA VAL A 23 -19.66 -24.59 11.35
C VAL A 23 -18.54 -25.62 11.57
N GLU A 24 -17.30 -25.26 11.27
CA GLU A 24 -16.13 -26.15 11.42
C GLU A 24 -15.72 -26.37 12.88
N ARG A 25 -15.95 -25.39 13.77
CA ARG A 25 -15.43 -25.40 15.15
C ARG A 25 -16.48 -25.58 16.25
N LEU A 26 -17.76 -25.69 15.91
CA LEU A 26 -18.87 -25.71 16.88
C LEU A 26 -18.65 -26.75 17.98
N ASP A 27 -18.31 -27.99 17.62
CA ASP A 27 -18.14 -29.09 18.58
C ASP A 27 -16.96 -28.85 19.54
N ALA A 28 -15.86 -28.30 19.03
CA ALA A 28 -14.71 -27.95 19.85
C ALA A 28 -15.04 -26.82 20.84
N LEU A 29 -15.82 -25.83 20.40
CA LEU A 29 -16.26 -24.70 21.24
C LEU A 29 -17.28 -25.14 22.30
N LEU A 30 -18.19 -26.06 21.96
CA LEU A 30 -19.12 -26.67 22.93
C LEU A 30 -18.38 -27.49 23.98
N ALA A 31 -17.37 -28.29 23.57
CA ALA A 31 -16.55 -29.06 24.48
C ALA A 31 -15.72 -28.19 25.43
N GLU A 32 -15.22 -27.05 24.96
CA GLU A 32 -14.52 -26.06 25.81
C GLU A 32 -15.48 -25.39 26.80
N ALA A 33 -16.68 -24.99 26.34
CA ALA A 33 -17.69 -24.40 27.20
C ALA A 33 -18.15 -25.37 28.30
N ALA A 34 -18.24 -26.66 27.99
CA ALA A 34 -18.56 -27.68 28.99
C ALA A 34 -17.48 -27.83 30.08
N ARG A 35 -16.22 -27.47 29.79
CA ARG A 35 -15.12 -27.50 30.77
C ARG A 35 -15.02 -26.22 31.59
N THR A 36 -15.27 -25.08 30.95
CA THR A 36 -15.03 -23.74 31.52
C THR A 36 -16.27 -23.14 32.15
N GLU A 37 -17.44 -23.72 31.90
CA GLU A 37 -18.76 -23.29 32.39
C GLU A 37 -18.98 -21.77 32.28
N PRO A 38 -18.75 -21.17 31.09
CA PRO A 38 -18.95 -19.74 30.91
C PRO A 38 -20.43 -19.38 31.05
N THR A 39 -20.72 -18.12 31.38
CA THR A 39 -22.10 -17.63 31.31
C THR A 39 -22.61 -17.70 29.86
N TYR A 40 -23.93 -17.75 29.67
CA TYR A 40 -24.51 -17.77 28.32
C TYR A 40 -24.05 -16.60 27.44
N LEU A 41 -23.87 -15.43 28.05
CA LEU A 41 -23.43 -14.23 27.34
C LEU A 41 -21.95 -14.33 26.95
N ASP A 42 -21.09 -14.82 27.86
CA ASP A 42 -19.67 -15.01 27.59
C ASP A 42 -19.44 -16.06 26.49
N PHE A 43 -20.23 -17.14 26.51
CA PHE A 43 -20.18 -18.15 25.45
C PHE A 43 -20.58 -17.56 24.09
N LEU A 44 -21.68 -16.81 24.04
CA LEU A 44 -22.13 -16.17 22.80
C LEU A 44 -21.10 -15.17 22.27
N ASP A 45 -20.52 -14.34 23.14
CA ASP A 45 -19.45 -13.40 22.76
C ASP A 45 -18.22 -14.14 22.22
N ALA A 46 -17.81 -15.26 22.85
CA ALA A 46 -16.70 -16.08 22.37
C ALA A 46 -16.96 -16.66 20.96
N LEU A 47 -18.15 -17.19 20.70
CA LEU A 47 -18.54 -17.68 19.37
C LEU A 47 -18.46 -16.56 18.31
N LEU A 48 -19.03 -15.39 18.62
CA LEU A 48 -19.03 -14.26 17.71
C LEU A 48 -17.62 -13.72 17.45
N ARG A 49 -16.77 -13.64 18.47
CA ARG A 49 -15.37 -13.21 18.34
C ARG A 49 -14.55 -14.15 17.45
N GLU A 50 -14.73 -15.46 17.60
CA GLU A 50 -14.07 -16.47 16.76
C GLU A 50 -14.42 -16.30 15.28
N GLU A 51 -15.72 -16.19 14.97
CA GLU A 51 -16.20 -16.00 13.61
C GLU A 51 -15.75 -14.65 13.02
N MET A 52 -15.89 -13.57 13.80
CA MET A 52 -15.45 -12.24 13.39
C MET A 52 -13.95 -12.21 13.11
N GLY A 53 -13.16 -12.86 13.96
CA GLY A 53 -11.72 -13.02 13.77
C GLY A 53 -11.38 -13.78 12.50
N ALA A 54 -12.08 -14.88 12.22
CA ALA A 54 -11.89 -15.66 11.00
C ALA A 54 -12.24 -14.87 9.73
N LYS A 55 -13.39 -14.17 9.74
CA LYS A 55 -13.80 -13.29 8.63
C LYS A 55 -12.80 -12.16 8.40
N GLN A 56 -12.31 -11.53 9.46
CA GLN A 56 -11.31 -10.46 9.37
C GLN A 56 -9.99 -10.99 8.78
N ARG A 57 -9.47 -12.13 9.26
CA ARG A 57 -8.26 -12.77 8.71
C ARG A 57 -8.42 -13.08 7.22
N LYS A 58 -9.57 -13.64 6.82
CA LYS A 58 -9.88 -13.95 5.42
C LYS A 58 -9.93 -12.69 4.56
N ARG A 59 -10.60 -11.63 5.04
CA ARG A 59 -10.67 -10.33 4.35
C ARG A 59 -9.28 -9.73 4.13
N ILE A 60 -8.44 -9.73 5.17
CA ILE A 60 -7.07 -9.20 5.10
C ILE A 60 -6.23 -10.02 4.11
N SER A 61 -6.26 -11.35 4.23
CA SER A 61 -5.54 -12.26 3.34
C SER A 61 -5.90 -12.02 1.88
N MET A 62 -7.20 -11.98 1.56
CA MET A 62 -7.68 -11.67 0.21
C MET A 62 -7.26 -10.26 -0.24
N GLY A 63 -7.35 -9.26 0.64
CA GLY A 63 -6.94 -7.89 0.35
C GLY A 63 -5.46 -7.78 0.00
N ILE A 64 -4.59 -8.48 0.73
CA ILE A 64 -3.14 -8.54 0.46
C ILE A 64 -2.88 -9.19 -0.91
N THR A 65 -3.60 -10.26 -1.25
CA THR A 65 -3.48 -10.92 -2.56
C THR A 65 -3.89 -10.00 -3.70
N ILE A 66 -5.05 -9.34 -3.57
CA ILE A 66 -5.59 -8.43 -4.60
C ILE A 66 -4.73 -7.16 -4.75
N ALA A 67 -4.06 -6.73 -3.69
CA ALA A 67 -3.20 -5.55 -3.74
C ALA A 67 -1.92 -5.74 -4.58
N HIS A 68 -1.52 -6.99 -4.88
CA HIS A 68 -0.37 -7.30 -5.75
C HIS A 68 0.96 -6.71 -5.27
N PHE A 69 1.21 -6.73 -3.95
CA PHE A 69 2.50 -6.32 -3.41
C PHE A 69 3.63 -7.21 -3.95
N PRO A 70 4.78 -6.64 -4.36
CA PRO A 70 5.87 -7.39 -4.99
C PRO A 70 6.69 -8.20 -3.98
N ALA A 71 6.59 -7.89 -2.69
CA ALA A 71 7.29 -8.57 -1.61
C ALA A 71 6.52 -8.47 -0.30
N VAL A 72 6.82 -9.40 0.61
CA VAL A 72 6.32 -9.37 2.00
C VAL A 72 7.27 -8.48 2.82
N LYS A 73 6.83 -7.24 3.09
CA LYS A 73 7.49 -6.28 3.98
C LYS A 73 6.47 -5.68 4.93
N THR A 74 6.82 -5.44 6.19
CA THR A 74 5.95 -4.73 7.14
C THR A 74 6.65 -3.51 7.73
N LEU A 75 5.90 -2.66 8.44
CA LEU A 75 6.49 -1.49 9.10
C LEU A 75 7.36 -1.87 10.30
N GLU A 76 7.09 -3.01 10.93
CA GLU A 76 7.91 -3.59 12.02
C GLU A 76 9.29 -4.02 11.52
N ASP A 77 9.36 -4.51 10.28
CA ASP A 77 10.63 -4.88 9.63
C ASP A 77 11.49 -3.65 9.25
N PHE A 78 10.96 -2.43 9.36
CA PHE A 78 11.68 -1.22 8.98
C PHE A 78 12.59 -0.72 10.10
N ASP A 79 13.90 -0.75 9.87
CA ASP A 79 14.89 -0.24 10.82
C ASP A 79 14.99 1.30 10.77
N PHE A 80 14.19 1.97 11.60
CA PHE A 80 14.22 3.43 11.76
C PHE A 80 15.56 3.95 12.30
N LYS A 81 16.34 3.14 13.01
CA LYS A 81 17.69 3.55 13.47
C LYS A 81 18.66 3.59 12.30
N ALA A 82 18.51 2.69 11.33
CA ALA A 82 19.29 2.70 10.11
C ALA A 82 18.92 3.85 9.17
N GLN A 83 17.74 4.45 9.34
CA GLN A 83 17.23 5.54 8.51
C GLN A 83 16.64 6.68 9.36
N PRO A 84 17.48 7.52 9.99
CA PRO A 84 17.03 8.56 10.92
C PRO A 84 16.34 9.75 10.25
N SER A 85 16.45 9.89 8.92
CA SER A 85 15.77 10.96 8.17
C SER A 85 14.24 10.76 8.06
N VAL A 86 13.76 9.54 8.33
CA VAL A 86 12.33 9.22 8.31
C VAL A 86 11.71 9.57 9.65
N ASP A 87 10.72 10.46 9.65
CA ASP A 87 9.90 10.72 10.83
C ASP A 87 9.05 9.49 11.17
N GLN A 88 9.47 8.74 12.19
CA GLN A 88 8.76 7.56 12.67
C GLN A 88 7.34 7.89 13.18
N ARG A 89 7.13 9.09 13.74
CA ARG A 89 5.82 9.51 14.23
C ARG A 89 4.86 9.69 13.06
N LEU A 90 5.30 10.37 12.00
CA LEU A 90 4.50 10.52 10.78
C LEU A 90 4.19 9.16 10.13
N VAL A 91 5.18 8.24 10.03
CA VAL A 91 4.93 6.90 9.48
C VAL A 91 3.86 6.15 10.30
N ARG A 92 3.90 6.25 11.63
CA ARG A 92 2.87 5.64 12.50
C ARG A 92 1.49 6.28 12.30
N GLU A 93 1.43 7.59 12.13
CA GLU A 93 0.19 8.29 11.81
C GLU A 93 -0.38 7.83 10.47
N LEU A 94 0.45 7.76 9.43
CA LEU A 94 0.04 7.28 8.10
C LEU A 94 -0.43 5.81 8.15
N ALA A 95 0.18 4.97 8.99
CA ALA A 95 -0.22 3.58 9.19
C ALA A 95 -1.65 3.43 9.73
N THR A 96 -2.22 4.46 10.37
CA THR A 96 -3.62 4.45 10.81
C THR A 96 -4.61 4.46 9.65
N GLY A 97 -4.17 4.84 8.44
CA GLY A 97 -5.03 4.97 7.26
C GLY A 97 -5.89 6.24 7.24
N ARG A 98 -5.75 7.16 8.20
CA ARG A 98 -6.54 8.40 8.25
C ARG A 98 -6.45 9.23 6.97
N PHE A 99 -5.24 9.36 6.42
CA PHE A 99 -4.99 10.07 5.16
C PHE A 99 -5.81 9.49 3.99
N ILE A 100 -6.07 8.17 4.00
CA ILE A 100 -6.90 7.48 2.99
C ILE A 100 -8.36 7.87 3.11
N ALA A 101 -8.86 7.99 4.34
CA ALA A 101 -10.23 8.45 4.59
C ALA A 101 -10.44 9.91 4.17
N GLN A 102 -9.39 10.73 4.23
CA GLN A 102 -9.40 12.15 3.84
C GLN A 102 -9.03 12.38 2.37
N ALA A 103 -8.78 11.32 1.59
CA ALA A 103 -8.32 11.40 0.20
C ALA A 103 -7.02 12.21 0.01
N GLU A 104 -6.15 12.21 1.01
CA GLU A 104 -4.82 12.84 0.96
C GLU A 104 -3.81 11.88 0.31
N ASN A 105 -2.78 12.42 -0.33
CA ASN A 105 -1.71 11.63 -0.96
C ASN A 105 -0.51 11.49 -0.05
N VAL A 106 0.35 10.51 -0.34
CA VAL A 106 1.66 10.35 0.31
C VAL A 106 2.73 10.29 -0.76
N LEU A 107 3.75 11.14 -0.67
CA LEU A 107 4.87 11.16 -1.60
C LEU A 107 6.16 10.85 -0.85
N LEU A 108 6.83 9.77 -1.24
CA LEU A 108 8.10 9.33 -0.70
C LEU A 108 9.22 9.69 -1.69
N PHE A 109 10.07 10.64 -1.31
CA PHE A 109 11.21 11.11 -2.08
C PHE A 109 12.52 10.55 -1.52
N GLY A 110 13.54 10.39 -2.37
CA GLY A 110 14.88 10.04 -1.92
C GLY A 110 15.68 9.17 -2.89
N PRO A 111 16.99 8.99 -2.67
CA PRO A 111 17.82 8.22 -3.59
C PRO A 111 17.49 6.70 -3.58
N PRO A 112 18.03 5.92 -4.53
CA PRO A 112 17.79 4.48 -4.58
C PRO A 112 18.26 3.75 -3.30
N GLY A 113 17.46 2.77 -2.86
CA GLY A 113 17.85 1.87 -1.77
C GLY A 113 17.69 2.42 -0.35
N VAL A 114 17.08 3.59 -0.15
CA VAL A 114 16.87 4.19 1.19
C VAL A 114 15.63 3.71 1.93
N GLY A 115 14.79 2.87 1.30
CA GLY A 115 13.62 2.25 1.96
C GLY A 115 12.24 2.74 1.49
N LYS A 116 12.15 3.61 0.47
CA LYS A 116 10.86 4.13 -0.06
C LYS A 116 9.84 3.03 -0.38
N THR A 117 10.23 2.05 -1.22
CA THR A 117 9.37 0.93 -1.60
C THR A 117 8.99 0.06 -0.39
N HIS A 118 9.88 -0.10 0.60
CA HIS A 118 9.56 -0.83 1.83
C HIS A 118 8.44 -0.12 2.59
N LEU A 119 8.57 1.20 2.81
CA LEU A 119 7.54 1.99 3.47
C LEU A 119 6.23 2.00 2.67
N ALA A 120 6.28 2.08 1.34
CA ALA A 120 5.11 2.00 0.47
C ALA A 120 4.35 0.67 0.64
N ILE A 121 5.07 -0.46 0.67
CA ILE A 121 4.49 -1.78 0.92
C ILE A 121 3.95 -1.88 2.35
N GLY A 122 4.72 -1.44 3.35
CA GLY A 122 4.32 -1.48 4.76
C GLY A 122 3.05 -0.67 5.04
N LEU A 123 3.00 0.57 4.54
CA LEU A 123 1.82 1.44 4.64
C LEU A 123 0.63 0.87 3.86
N GLY A 124 0.88 0.31 2.66
CA GLY A 124 -0.16 -0.37 1.89
C GLY A 124 -0.75 -1.58 2.62
N ARG A 125 0.06 -2.35 3.33
CA ARG A 125 -0.43 -3.51 4.11
C ARG A 125 -1.19 -3.06 5.36
N ALA A 126 -0.67 -2.07 6.09
CA ALA A 126 -1.39 -1.46 7.20
C ALA A 126 -2.77 -0.94 6.74
N ALA A 127 -2.85 -0.34 5.55
CA ALA A 127 -4.13 0.08 4.96
C ALA A 127 -5.09 -1.08 4.67
N VAL A 128 -4.60 -2.23 4.20
CA VAL A 128 -5.45 -3.43 4.03
C VAL A 128 -5.97 -3.94 5.39
N GLU A 129 -5.11 -3.93 6.40
CA GLU A 129 -5.43 -4.34 7.76
C GLU A 129 -6.51 -3.44 8.37
N THR A 130 -6.43 -2.12 8.16
CA THR A 130 -7.43 -1.14 8.63
C THR A 130 -8.72 -1.12 7.80
N GLY A 131 -8.82 -1.89 6.71
CA GLY A 131 -10.08 -2.07 5.98
C GLY A 131 -10.11 -1.46 4.58
N HIS A 132 -9.05 -0.80 4.12
CA HIS A 132 -9.02 -0.14 2.83
C HIS A 132 -8.67 -1.10 1.68
N SER A 133 -9.26 -0.85 0.52
CA SER A 133 -8.84 -1.50 -0.72
C SER A 133 -7.56 -0.83 -1.24
N VAL A 134 -6.55 -1.66 -1.55
CA VAL A 134 -5.23 -1.21 -2.00
C VAL A 134 -4.89 -1.88 -3.32
N LEU A 135 -4.18 -1.17 -4.19
CA LEU A 135 -3.53 -1.74 -5.36
C LEU A 135 -2.11 -1.18 -5.46
N PHE A 136 -1.13 -2.06 -5.65
CA PHE A 136 0.26 -1.72 -5.88
C PHE A 136 0.62 -1.94 -7.35
N THR A 137 1.36 -1.00 -7.93
CA THR A 137 1.93 -1.14 -9.26
C THR A 137 3.20 -0.31 -9.40
N ASN A 138 4.09 -0.73 -10.29
CA ASN A 138 5.16 0.14 -10.76
C ASN A 138 4.59 1.20 -11.71
N ALA A 139 5.18 2.40 -11.73
CA ALA A 139 4.82 3.47 -12.66
C ALA A 139 4.89 3.03 -14.14
N THR A 140 5.97 2.35 -14.52
CA THR A 140 6.17 1.88 -15.92
C THR A 140 5.10 0.87 -16.34
N ALA A 141 4.78 -0.09 -15.46
CA ALA A 141 3.74 -1.09 -15.70
C ALA A 141 2.34 -0.45 -15.78
N LEU A 142 2.05 0.52 -14.91
CA LEU A 142 0.80 1.28 -14.93
C LEU A 142 0.64 2.01 -16.26
N LEU A 143 1.66 2.75 -16.68
CA LEU A 143 1.64 3.53 -17.91
C LEU A 143 1.51 2.64 -19.14
N ALA A 144 2.27 1.55 -19.22
CA ALA A 144 2.16 0.58 -20.30
C ALA A 144 0.74 -0.02 -20.38
N ALA A 145 0.13 -0.33 -19.23
CA ALA A 145 -1.23 -0.85 -19.18
C ALA A 145 -2.28 0.18 -19.63
N LEU A 146 -2.10 1.46 -19.31
CA LEU A 146 -2.96 2.54 -19.79
C LEU A 146 -2.80 2.77 -21.29
N ALA A 147 -1.56 2.82 -21.79
CA ALA A 147 -1.26 3.02 -23.21
C ALA A 147 -1.84 1.88 -24.06
N LYS A 148 -1.68 0.64 -23.60
CA LYS A 148 -2.31 -0.54 -24.24
C LYS A 148 -3.83 -0.40 -24.27
N ALA A 149 -4.46 -0.12 -23.13
CA ALA A 149 -5.91 0.04 -23.07
C ALA A 149 -6.43 1.19 -23.96
N GLU A 150 -5.66 2.27 -24.13
CA GLU A 150 -6.01 3.34 -25.06
C GLU A 150 -5.96 2.88 -26.52
N SER A 151 -4.91 2.15 -26.92
CA SER A 151 -4.85 1.58 -28.27
C SER A 151 -5.97 0.58 -28.58
N GLU A 152 -6.49 -0.09 -27.55
CA GLU A 152 -7.58 -1.07 -27.65
C GLU A 152 -8.98 -0.46 -27.45
N GLY A 153 -9.09 0.86 -27.25
CA GLY A 153 -10.37 1.53 -27.00
C GLY A 153 -11.00 1.26 -25.61
N ALA A 154 -10.26 0.62 -24.71
CA ALA A 154 -10.67 0.24 -23.35
C ALA A 154 -10.11 1.16 -22.25
N LEU A 155 -9.60 2.35 -22.60
CA LEU A 155 -8.95 3.27 -21.66
C LEU A 155 -9.84 3.62 -20.46
N LYS A 156 -11.13 3.88 -20.70
CA LYS A 156 -12.08 4.28 -19.65
C LYS A 156 -12.15 3.23 -18.54
N ASP A 157 -12.24 1.96 -18.92
CA ASP A 157 -12.34 0.84 -17.99
C ASP A 157 -11.02 0.63 -17.25
N LYS A 158 -9.88 0.79 -17.93
CA LYS A 158 -8.58 0.66 -17.29
C LYS A 158 -8.29 1.79 -16.31
N LEU A 159 -8.68 3.03 -16.63
CA LEU A 159 -8.62 4.14 -15.70
C LEU A 159 -9.54 3.92 -14.49
N ASN A 160 -10.75 3.37 -14.69
CA ASN A 160 -11.66 3.02 -13.60
C ASN A 160 -11.07 1.92 -12.70
N TYR A 161 -10.39 0.93 -13.29
CA TYR A 161 -9.68 -0.11 -12.55
C TYR A 161 -8.64 0.48 -11.59
N PHE A 162 -7.80 1.41 -12.05
CA PHE A 162 -6.80 2.08 -11.19
C PHE A 162 -7.40 3.14 -10.25
N ALA A 163 -8.57 3.70 -10.58
CA ALA A 163 -9.27 4.68 -9.73
C ALA A 163 -10.09 4.02 -8.61
N LYS A 164 -10.52 2.76 -8.76
CA LYS A 164 -11.41 2.07 -7.80
C LYS A 164 -10.82 1.81 -6.40
N PRO A 165 -9.53 1.42 -6.24
CA PRO A 165 -8.95 1.22 -4.91
C PRO A 165 -8.92 2.51 -4.10
N LYS A 166 -9.17 2.42 -2.79
CA LYS A 166 -9.08 3.58 -1.89
C LYS A 166 -7.65 4.11 -1.80
N LEU A 167 -6.66 3.23 -1.86
CA LEU A 167 -5.25 3.58 -1.99
C LEU A 167 -4.65 2.95 -3.26
N LEU A 168 -4.07 3.79 -4.12
CA LEU A 168 -3.24 3.34 -5.23
C LEU A 168 -1.77 3.63 -4.91
N VAL A 169 -0.96 2.59 -4.79
CA VAL A 169 0.50 2.72 -4.64
C VAL A 169 1.16 2.63 -6.01
N VAL A 170 1.89 3.68 -6.38
CA VAL A 170 2.68 3.76 -7.61
C VAL A 170 4.16 3.88 -7.25
N ASP A 171 4.90 2.81 -7.47
CA ASP A 171 6.32 2.71 -7.13
C ASP A 171 7.21 3.10 -8.32
N GLU A 172 8.40 3.63 -8.03
CA GLU A 172 9.46 3.97 -8.99
C GLU A 172 9.08 5.02 -10.04
N LEU A 173 8.30 6.03 -9.63
CA LEU A 173 8.00 7.16 -10.49
C LEU A 173 9.27 8.01 -10.74
N GLY A 174 9.61 8.28 -11.99
CA GLY A 174 10.74 9.16 -12.36
C GLY A 174 12.07 8.45 -12.63
N TYR A 175 12.11 7.12 -12.70
CA TYR A 175 13.32 6.38 -13.10
C TYR A 175 13.60 6.45 -14.61
N LEU A 176 12.56 6.55 -15.42
CA LEU A 176 12.64 6.74 -16.87
C LEU A 176 11.77 7.93 -17.27
N PRO A 177 12.22 8.78 -18.22
CA PRO A 177 11.37 9.80 -18.81
C PRO A 177 10.16 9.15 -19.48
N PHE A 178 8.99 9.75 -19.29
CA PHE A 178 7.76 9.31 -19.94
C PHE A 178 7.64 9.93 -21.32
N GLU A 179 7.07 9.15 -22.25
CA GLU A 179 6.54 9.72 -23.48
C GLU A 179 5.39 10.69 -23.13
N LYS A 180 5.27 11.79 -23.88
CA LYS A 180 4.22 12.80 -23.65
C LYS A 180 2.81 12.20 -23.58
N ARG A 181 2.55 11.17 -24.40
CA ARG A 181 1.28 10.43 -24.39
C ARG A 181 1.04 9.72 -23.05
N SER A 182 2.04 9.01 -22.54
CA SER A 182 2.00 8.35 -21.23
C SER A 182 1.83 9.34 -20.07
N ALA A 183 2.48 10.51 -20.16
CA ALA A 183 2.28 11.59 -19.20
C ALA A 183 0.82 12.07 -19.16
N HIS A 184 0.18 12.23 -20.32
CA HIS A 184 -1.23 12.61 -20.41
C HIS A 184 -2.16 11.53 -19.80
N LEU A 185 -1.87 10.25 -20.04
CA LEU A 185 -2.62 9.15 -19.44
C LEU A 185 -2.50 9.13 -17.91
N PHE A 186 -1.31 9.39 -17.38
CA PHE A 186 -1.10 9.53 -15.93
C PHE A 186 -1.87 10.72 -15.37
N PHE A 187 -1.86 11.86 -16.05
CA PHE A 187 -2.66 13.03 -15.66
C PHE A 187 -4.15 12.70 -15.56
N GLN A 188 -4.71 11.99 -16.54
CA GLN A 188 -6.12 11.56 -16.47
C GLN A 188 -6.41 10.70 -15.25
N LEU A 189 -5.49 9.81 -14.87
CA LEU A 189 -5.62 9.00 -13.66
C LEU A 189 -5.55 9.86 -12.39
N VAL A 190 -4.56 10.73 -12.28
CA VAL A 190 -4.41 11.66 -11.14
C VAL A 190 -5.65 12.54 -11.00
N ALA A 191 -6.15 13.11 -12.09
CA ALA A 191 -7.36 13.94 -12.09
C ALA A 191 -8.62 13.17 -11.66
N ARG A 192 -8.75 11.89 -12.00
CA ARG A 192 -9.86 11.05 -11.53
C ARG A 192 -9.80 10.73 -10.04
N ARG A 193 -8.59 10.64 -9.49
CA ARG A 193 -8.35 10.29 -8.09
C ARG A 193 -8.30 11.51 -7.16
N TYR A 194 -7.99 12.68 -7.69
CA TYR A 194 -7.99 13.95 -6.97
C TYR A 194 -9.29 14.14 -6.15
N GLU A 195 -9.12 14.37 -4.84
CA GLU A 195 -10.20 14.50 -3.83
C GLU A 195 -11.15 13.29 -3.70
N LYS A 196 -10.85 12.15 -4.34
CA LYS A 196 -11.72 10.96 -4.37
C LYS A 196 -11.04 9.69 -3.87
N GLY A 197 -9.72 9.60 -4.01
CA GLY A 197 -8.95 8.45 -3.55
C GLY A 197 -7.45 8.74 -3.50
N SER A 198 -6.82 8.26 -2.44
CA SER A 198 -5.41 8.54 -2.13
C SER A 198 -4.43 7.84 -3.06
N MET A 199 -3.31 8.48 -3.32
CA MET A 199 -2.17 7.90 -4.01
C MET A 199 -0.94 7.90 -3.09
N LEU A 200 -0.21 6.79 -3.07
CA LEU A 200 1.12 6.72 -2.46
C LEU A 200 2.14 6.56 -3.57
N LEU A 201 3.03 7.54 -3.71
CA LEU A 201 4.04 7.58 -4.75
C LEU A 201 5.43 7.40 -4.17
N THR A 202 6.28 6.62 -4.84
CA THR A 202 7.72 6.64 -4.56
C THR A 202 8.47 7.22 -5.76
N THR A 203 9.42 8.10 -5.50
CA THR A 203 10.24 8.70 -6.55
C THR A 203 11.65 8.98 -6.07
N ASN A 204 12.60 8.93 -7.01
CA ASN A 204 13.96 9.40 -6.82
C ASN A 204 14.19 10.83 -7.31
N GLN A 205 13.18 11.46 -7.92
CA GLN A 205 13.28 12.80 -8.50
C GLN A 205 12.63 13.82 -7.58
N MET A 206 13.32 14.94 -7.38
CA MET A 206 12.77 16.07 -6.62
C MET A 206 11.67 16.74 -7.45
N VAL A 207 10.72 17.42 -6.81
CA VAL A 207 9.55 18.06 -7.47
C VAL A 207 9.96 18.93 -8.67
N GLY A 208 11.04 19.73 -8.56
CA GLY A 208 11.54 20.57 -9.65
C GLY A 208 12.06 19.83 -10.89
N GLN A 209 12.27 18.51 -10.80
CA GLN A 209 12.75 17.67 -11.91
C GLN A 209 11.62 16.95 -12.63
N TRP A 210 10.36 17.14 -12.23
CA TRP A 210 9.24 16.41 -12.83
C TRP A 210 8.94 16.86 -14.26
N GLY A 211 9.28 18.09 -14.62
CA GLY A 211 9.21 18.58 -16.00
C GLY A 211 9.90 17.65 -17.00
N SER A 212 11.14 17.23 -16.69
CA SER A 212 11.90 16.29 -17.52
C SER A 212 11.36 14.86 -17.46
N VAL A 213 10.76 14.46 -16.34
CA VAL A 213 10.12 13.15 -16.18
C VAL A 213 8.87 13.03 -17.08
N PHE A 214 8.03 14.07 -17.14
CA PHE A 214 6.79 14.06 -17.93
C PHE A 214 6.98 14.58 -19.36
N GLY A 215 8.14 15.17 -19.67
CA GLY A 215 8.47 15.70 -21.00
C GLY A 215 7.71 16.98 -21.36
N ASP A 216 7.05 17.61 -20.39
CA ASP A 216 6.22 18.80 -20.52
C ASP A 216 6.05 19.46 -19.13
N ASP A 217 6.64 20.65 -18.96
CA ASP A 217 6.62 21.38 -17.69
C ASP A 217 5.20 21.82 -17.28
N VAL A 218 4.34 22.13 -18.25
CA VAL A 218 2.95 22.57 -17.99
C VAL A 218 2.14 21.38 -17.48
N LEU A 219 2.28 20.23 -18.13
CA LEU A 219 1.61 19.00 -17.70
C LEU A 219 2.15 18.51 -16.35
N ALA A 220 3.47 18.57 -16.14
CA ALA A 220 4.09 18.23 -14.87
C ALA A 220 3.55 19.11 -13.74
N ALA A 221 3.46 20.43 -13.95
CA ALA A 221 2.88 21.36 -12.98
C ALA A 221 1.42 21.01 -12.66
N ALA A 222 0.59 20.69 -13.66
CA ALA A 222 -0.80 20.31 -13.45
C ALA A 222 -0.97 18.98 -12.68
N ILE A 223 -0.06 18.02 -12.89
CA ILE A 223 -0.01 16.76 -12.13
C ILE A 223 0.40 17.03 -10.69
N LEU A 224 1.48 17.78 -10.49
CA LEU A 224 2.03 18.10 -9.18
C LEU A 224 1.05 18.90 -8.33
N ASP A 225 0.37 19.89 -8.91
CA ASP A 225 -0.67 20.69 -8.25
C ASP A 225 -1.71 19.79 -7.56
N ARG A 226 -2.25 18.81 -8.30
CA ARG A 226 -3.24 17.86 -7.78
C ARG A 226 -2.67 16.86 -6.78
N LEU A 227 -1.44 16.39 -7.01
CA LEU A 227 -0.80 15.43 -6.11
C LEU A 227 -0.41 16.05 -4.78
N LEU A 228 0.06 17.29 -4.79
CA LEU A 228 0.64 17.97 -3.63
C LEU A 228 -0.36 18.79 -2.82
N HIS A 229 -1.48 19.23 -3.40
CA HIS A 229 -2.47 20.08 -2.71
C HIS A 229 -2.92 19.50 -1.36
N HIS A 230 -3.25 18.21 -1.32
CA HIS A 230 -3.56 17.47 -0.10
C HIS A 230 -2.61 16.29 0.02
N SER A 231 -1.44 16.49 0.63
CA SER A 231 -0.43 15.45 0.70
C SER A 231 0.47 15.50 1.93
N HIS A 232 1.00 14.33 2.25
CA HIS A 232 2.11 14.14 3.18
C HIS A 232 3.36 13.84 2.36
N THR A 233 4.42 14.60 2.58
CA THR A 233 5.69 14.43 1.87
C THR A 233 6.76 13.94 2.83
N LEU A 234 7.42 12.84 2.50
CA LEU A 234 8.57 12.31 3.24
C LEU A 234 9.80 12.32 2.35
N LEU A 235 10.81 13.09 2.75
CA LEU A 235 12.12 13.10 2.12
C LEU A 235 13.06 12.18 2.88
N ILE A 236 13.44 11.07 2.24
CA ILE A 236 14.34 10.07 2.83
C ILE A 236 15.75 10.32 2.29
N GLN A 237 16.68 10.60 3.19
CA GLN A 237 18.09 10.84 2.88
C GLN A 237 18.98 9.69 3.41
N GLY A 238 20.26 9.71 3.10
CA GLY A 238 21.23 8.75 3.64
C GLY A 238 21.63 7.62 2.70
N GLU A 239 22.51 6.73 3.19
CA GLU A 239 23.10 5.67 2.38
C GLU A 239 22.10 4.56 2.01
N SER A 240 22.28 3.98 0.82
CA SER A 240 21.52 2.82 0.37
C SER A 240 21.68 1.63 1.33
N TYR A 241 20.55 1.15 1.85
CA TYR A 241 20.48 -0.03 2.72
C TYR A 241 21.00 -1.29 2.01
N ARG A 242 20.71 -1.41 0.70
CA ARG A 242 21.20 -2.52 -0.15
C ARG A 242 22.73 -2.54 -0.21
N LEU A 243 23.36 -1.37 -0.33
CA LEU A 243 24.83 -1.26 -0.34
C LEU A 243 25.43 -1.52 1.04
N ARG A 244 24.79 -1.06 2.12
CA ARG A 244 25.22 -1.37 3.50
C ARG A 244 25.22 -2.87 3.78
N GLN A 245 24.21 -3.62 3.34
CA GLN A 245 24.19 -5.07 3.45
C GLN A 245 25.35 -5.74 2.68
N LYS A 246 25.63 -5.29 1.45
CA LYS A 246 26.76 -5.81 0.66
C LYS A 246 28.14 -5.47 1.27
N LYS A 247 28.31 -4.26 1.84
CA LYS A 247 29.52 -3.89 2.60
C LYS A 247 29.71 -4.80 3.81
N LYS A 248 28.65 -5.07 4.59
CA LYS A 248 28.69 -6.00 5.74
C LYS A 248 29.00 -7.45 5.32
N ALA A 249 28.55 -7.87 4.15
CA ALA A 249 28.85 -9.18 3.57
C ALA A 249 30.25 -9.28 2.93
N GLY A 250 31.10 -8.24 3.03
CA GLY A 250 32.45 -8.24 2.47
C GLY A 250 32.53 -8.07 0.94
N LEU A 251 31.40 -7.87 0.26
CA LEU A 251 31.31 -7.80 -1.21
C LEU A 251 31.67 -6.44 -1.79
N LEU A 252 31.86 -5.42 -0.94
CA LEU A 252 32.28 -4.08 -1.34
C LEU A 252 33.51 -3.68 -0.53
N SER A 253 34.70 -3.85 -1.10
CA SER A 253 35.92 -3.18 -0.62
C SER A 253 35.80 -1.67 -0.88
N ARG A 254 36.34 -0.86 0.03
CA ARG A 254 36.28 0.62 0.02
C ARG A 254 36.47 1.21 -1.40
N GLY A 255 35.41 1.77 -1.98
CA GLY A 255 35.50 2.50 -3.25
C GLY A 255 34.29 2.27 -4.16
N VAL A 256 33.12 2.80 -3.79
CA VAL A 256 32.09 3.14 -4.79
C VAL A 256 31.97 4.66 -4.73
N PRO A 257 32.19 5.40 -5.83
CA PRO A 257 32.02 6.83 -5.82
C PRO A 257 30.58 7.17 -5.44
N GLN A 258 30.41 7.94 -4.38
CA GLN A 258 29.13 8.59 -4.10
C GLN A 258 28.86 9.50 -5.30
N ALA A 259 27.68 9.39 -5.91
CA ALA A 259 27.23 10.35 -6.90
C ALA A 259 27.11 11.71 -6.20
N THR A 260 28.12 12.55 -6.34
CA THR A 260 28.11 13.92 -5.88
C THR A 260 27.18 14.70 -6.78
N ASN A 261 26.10 15.25 -6.22
CA ASN A 261 25.37 16.32 -6.88
C ASN A 261 26.30 17.53 -6.98
N SER A 262 26.88 17.74 -8.16
CA SER A 262 27.56 18.98 -8.49
C SER A 262 26.50 20.05 -8.71
N THR A 263 26.19 20.82 -7.67
CA THR A 263 25.72 22.20 -7.82
C THR A 263 26.95 23.06 -8.04
N ALA A 264 27.29 23.30 -9.30
CA ALA A 264 28.17 24.39 -9.66
C ALA A 264 27.34 25.68 -9.66
N GLU A 265 27.56 26.54 -8.66
CA GLU A 265 27.21 27.95 -8.76
C GLU A 265 28.06 28.60 -9.86
N PRO A 266 27.49 29.42 -10.75
CA PRO A 266 28.31 30.28 -11.58
C PRO A 266 28.72 31.52 -10.78
N GLU A 267 30.01 31.67 -10.53
CA GLU A 267 30.61 32.97 -10.23
C GLU A 267 30.46 33.89 -11.45
N ARG A 268 29.66 34.94 -11.33
CA ARG A 268 29.97 36.36 -11.62
C ARG A 268 28.71 37.22 -11.63
#